data_AF-K3XD34-F1
#
_entry.id   AF-K3XD34-F1
#
_cell.length_a   1.000
_cell.length_b   1.000
_cell.length_c   1.000
_cell.angle_alpha   90.00
_cell.angle_beta   90.00
_cell.angle_gamma   90.00
#
_symmetry.space_group_name_H-M   'P 1'
#
loop_
_entity.id
_entity.type
_entity.pdbx_description
1 polymer ?
#
loop_
_entity_poly.entity_id
_entity_poly.type
_entity_poly.pdbx_seq_one_letter_code
_entity_poly.pdbx_strand_id
1 'polypeptide(L)'
;LIDPASNPDDYYKPPLESYNTFLWRGFGHTDKKRLEAARVEANIPGVKLREFVVLNAIDANTRLFVSKSVQHKGDPGCSIYGPASCNAISTDPVRALNTFAVQVEPLAGDANKCVVQLINYADYIAPEISAAVMKVLTTDYLPQMLGRMQAAFASS
;
A
#
# COMPACT_ATOMS: atom_id res chain seq x y z
N LEU A 1 8.18 7.70 -5.77
CA LEU A 1 7.71 6.33 -5.47
C LEU A 1 8.65 5.73 -4.41
N ILE A 2 8.14 5.41 -3.22
CA ILE A 2 8.98 4.95 -2.09
C ILE A 2 9.35 3.47 -2.27
N ASP A 3 8.41 2.67 -2.76
CA ASP A 3 8.62 1.27 -3.10
C ASP A 3 9.64 1.13 -4.27
N PRO A 4 10.75 0.39 -4.08
CA PRO A 4 11.78 0.24 -5.09
C PRO A 4 11.36 -0.47 -6.38
N ALA A 5 10.41 -1.38 -6.31
CA ALA A 5 10.01 -2.26 -7.41
C ALA A 5 8.64 -1.92 -8.00
N SER A 6 7.92 -0.97 -7.41
CA SER A 6 6.69 -0.44 -7.98
C SER A 6 6.95 0.23 -9.33
N ASN A 7 6.01 0.08 -10.25
CA ASN A 7 6.05 0.78 -11.52
C ASN A 7 5.64 2.25 -11.30
N PRO A 8 6.46 3.25 -11.68
CA PRO A 8 6.10 4.66 -11.55
C PRO A 8 4.78 5.02 -12.23
N ASP A 9 4.43 4.34 -13.32
CA ASP A 9 3.20 4.60 -14.07
C ASP A 9 1.94 4.24 -13.28
N ASP A 10 2.06 3.35 -12.29
CA ASP A 10 0.94 2.96 -11.42
C ASP A 10 0.41 4.14 -10.60
N TYR A 11 1.27 5.13 -10.32
CA TYR A 11 0.86 6.36 -9.63
C TYR A 11 -0.17 7.18 -10.40
N TYR A 12 -0.17 7.07 -11.73
CA TYR A 12 -1.08 7.81 -12.61
C TYR A 12 -2.32 7.00 -13.00
N LYS A 13 -2.40 5.72 -12.62
CA LYS A 13 -3.59 4.91 -12.87
C LYS A 13 -4.77 5.48 -12.05
N PRO A 14 -5.95 5.65 -12.66
CA PRO A 14 -7.12 6.09 -11.91
C PRO A 14 -7.53 5.04 -10.86
N PRO A 15 -8.11 5.46 -9.73
CA PRO A 15 -8.66 4.51 -8.76
C PRO A 15 -9.82 3.71 -9.38
N LEU A 16 -10.06 2.51 -8.85
CA LEU A 16 -11.21 1.69 -9.21
C LEU A 16 -12.53 2.37 -8.81
N GLU A 17 -12.52 3.05 -7.66
CA GLU A 17 -13.63 3.85 -7.17
C GLU A 17 -13.11 4.97 -6.26
N SER A 18 -13.70 6.16 -6.36
CA SER A 18 -13.43 7.27 -5.45
C SER A 18 -14.67 7.55 -4.60
N TYR A 19 -14.46 7.60 -3.28
CA TYR A 19 -15.51 7.86 -2.30
C TYR A 19 -15.40 9.28 -1.73
N ASN A 20 -14.84 10.23 -2.48
CA ASN A 20 -14.63 11.60 -2.01
C ASN A 20 -15.93 12.38 -1.74
N THR A 21 -17.06 11.85 -2.18
CA THR A 21 -18.40 12.35 -1.83
C THR A 21 -18.92 11.81 -0.49
N PHE A 22 -18.29 10.77 0.07
CA PHE A 22 -18.65 10.19 1.36
C PHE A 22 -17.91 10.91 2.49
N LEU A 23 -18.67 11.36 3.49
CA LEU A 23 -18.15 12.01 4.70
C LEU A 23 -17.48 10.97 5.62
N TRP A 24 -16.27 10.54 5.29
CA TRP A 24 -15.50 9.65 6.17
C TRP A 24 -14.93 10.45 7.36
N ARG A 25 -15.37 10.08 8.58
CA ARG A 25 -15.10 10.77 9.86
C ARG A 25 -15.34 12.29 9.82
N GLY A 26 -16.63 12.66 9.94
CA GLY A 26 -17.10 13.89 10.58
C GLY A 26 -16.67 15.21 9.94
N PHE A 27 -17.68 15.92 9.43
CA PHE A 27 -17.68 17.36 9.14
C PHE A 27 -16.75 17.85 8.03
N GLY A 28 -17.37 18.15 6.89
CA GLY A 28 -16.88 19.11 5.92
C GLY A 28 -16.20 18.50 4.71
N HIS A 29 -16.62 18.96 3.53
CA HIS A 29 -15.89 18.88 2.27
C HIS A 29 -14.55 19.59 2.41
N THR A 30 -13.58 18.97 3.07
CA THR A 30 -12.21 19.45 3.02
C THR A 30 -11.46 18.54 2.07
N ASP A 31 -10.80 19.13 1.07
CA ASP A 31 -9.97 18.46 0.04
C ASP A 31 -8.76 17.69 0.62
N LYS A 32 -8.73 17.54 1.96
CA LYS A 32 -7.65 17.00 2.78
C LYS A 32 -7.93 15.59 3.28
N LYS A 33 -9.14 15.08 3.12
CA LYS A 33 -9.49 13.67 3.40
C LYS A 33 -9.93 12.98 2.10
N ARG A 34 -9.30 11.87 1.76
CA ARG A 34 -9.58 11.10 0.54
C ARG A 34 -9.79 9.64 0.88
N LEU A 35 -10.79 9.02 0.25
CA LEU A 35 -11.08 7.60 0.35
C LEU A 35 -11.21 7.03 -1.06
N GLU A 36 -10.42 6.01 -1.39
CA GLU A 36 -10.38 5.44 -2.74
C GLU A 36 -10.11 3.93 -2.71
N ALA A 37 -10.76 3.19 -3.61
CA ALA A 37 -10.40 1.82 -3.92
C ALA A 37 -9.42 1.81 -5.10
N ALA A 38 -8.33 1.05 -5.00
CA ALA A 38 -7.31 0.98 -6.04
C ALA A 38 -6.78 -0.44 -6.20
N ARG A 39 -6.23 -0.72 -7.38
CA ARG A 39 -5.46 -1.92 -7.67
C ARG A 39 -3.99 -1.59 -7.56
N VAL A 40 -3.25 -2.41 -6.83
CA VAL A 40 -1.81 -2.25 -6.59
C VAL A 40 -1.11 -3.55 -6.93
N GLU A 41 0.03 -3.44 -7.58
CA GLU A 41 0.89 -4.57 -7.93
C GLU A 41 2.18 -4.50 -7.11
N ALA A 42 2.60 -5.61 -6.50
CA ALA A 42 3.92 -5.74 -5.89
C ALA A 42 4.77 -6.71 -6.73
N ASN A 43 5.84 -6.16 -7.28
CA ASN A 43 6.82 -6.88 -8.07
C ASN A 43 8.04 -7.22 -7.21
N ILE A 44 7.93 -8.25 -6.36
CA ILE A 44 9.02 -8.64 -5.48
C ILE A 44 9.98 -9.57 -6.25
N PRO A 45 11.29 -9.28 -6.30
CA PRO A 45 12.26 -10.14 -6.99
C PRO A 45 12.19 -11.60 -6.54
N GLY A 46 12.08 -12.52 -7.49
CA GLY A 46 12.02 -13.96 -7.22
C GLY A 46 10.66 -14.46 -6.70
N VAL A 47 9.63 -13.61 -6.69
CA VAL A 47 8.27 -13.97 -6.30
C VAL A 47 7.33 -13.67 -7.47
N LYS A 48 6.34 -14.53 -7.72
CA LYS A 48 5.32 -14.27 -8.75
C LYS A 48 4.58 -12.97 -8.43
N LEU A 49 4.16 -12.21 -9.46
CA LEU A 49 3.46 -10.94 -9.29
C LEU A 49 2.32 -11.05 -8.27
N ARG A 50 2.30 -10.13 -7.31
CA ARG A 50 1.25 -10.03 -6.30
C ARG A 50 0.37 -8.84 -6.60
N GLU A 51 -0.93 -9.05 -6.52
CA GLU A 51 -1.92 -8.01 -6.75
C GLU A 51 -2.77 -7.81 -5.49
N PHE A 52 -3.03 -6.56 -5.17
CA PHE A 52 -3.90 -6.14 -4.08
C PHE A 52 -5.02 -5.27 -4.63
N VAL A 53 -6.24 -5.54 -4.19
CA VAL A 53 -7.30 -4.54 -4.22
C VAL A 53 -7.35 -3.92 -2.85
N VAL A 54 -7.14 -2.61 -2.75
CA VAL A 54 -7.03 -1.90 -1.47
C VAL A 54 -8.03 -0.77 -1.38
N LEU A 55 -8.48 -0.50 -0.16
CA LEU A 55 -9.15 0.73 0.23
C LEU A 55 -8.14 1.62 0.95
N ASN A 56 -7.83 2.77 0.35
CA ASN A 56 -6.91 3.76 0.87
C ASN A 56 -7.67 4.90 1.52
N ALA A 57 -7.31 5.23 2.75
CA ALA A 57 -7.76 6.42 3.45
C ALA A 57 -6.56 7.35 3.68
N ILE A 58 -6.67 8.59 3.22
CA ILE A 58 -5.66 9.64 3.36
C ILE A 58 -6.27 10.76 4.20
N ASP A 59 -5.59 11.17 5.26
CA ASP A 59 -5.93 12.35 6.07
C ASP A 59 -4.71 13.26 6.18
N ALA A 60 -4.70 14.33 5.40
CA ALA A 60 -3.59 15.28 5.36
C ALA A 60 -3.48 16.12 6.63
N ASN A 61 -4.54 16.23 7.46
CA ASN A 61 -4.47 16.98 8.71
C ASN A 61 -3.64 16.24 9.76
N THR A 62 -3.79 14.92 9.81
CA THR A 62 -3.04 14.03 10.71
C THR A 62 -1.83 13.40 10.03
N ARG A 63 -1.60 13.70 8.75
CA ARG A 63 -0.52 13.13 7.91
C ARG A 63 -0.53 11.60 7.97
N LEU A 64 -1.73 11.04 7.93
CA LEU A 64 -2.00 9.62 8.07
C LEU A 64 -2.44 9.05 6.72
N PHE A 65 -1.81 7.95 6.34
CA PHE A 65 -2.21 7.11 5.24
C PHE A 65 -2.51 5.71 5.79
N VAL A 66 -3.68 5.17 5.48
CA VAL A 66 -4.06 3.81 5.83
C VAL A 66 -4.49 3.09 4.56
N SER A 67 -4.00 1.88 4.36
CA SER A 67 -4.40 1.03 3.24
C SER A 67 -4.71 -0.37 3.76
N LYS A 68 -5.81 -0.93 3.28
CA LYS A 68 -6.24 -2.27 3.64
C LYS A 68 -6.81 -2.99 2.43
N SER A 69 -6.46 -4.26 2.26
CA SER A 69 -7.06 -5.10 1.24
C SER A 69 -8.58 -5.26 1.42
N VAL A 70 -9.32 -5.14 0.32
CA VAL A 70 -10.78 -5.28 0.24
C VAL A 70 -11.15 -6.11 -0.98
N GLN A 71 -12.40 -6.57 -1.05
CA GLN A 71 -12.98 -7.11 -2.28
C GLN A 71 -13.69 -5.99 -3.03
N HIS A 72 -13.53 -5.94 -4.35
CA HIS A 72 -14.16 -4.91 -5.18
C HIS A 72 -14.71 -5.50 -6.48
N LYS A 73 -15.93 -5.13 -6.85
CA LYS A 73 -16.60 -5.66 -8.06
C LYS A 73 -15.87 -5.33 -9.36
N GLY A 74 -15.14 -4.21 -9.38
CA GLY A 74 -14.38 -3.74 -10.55
C GLY A 74 -13.04 -4.46 -10.77
N ASP A 75 -12.61 -5.29 -9.82
CA ASP A 75 -11.41 -6.12 -9.94
C ASP A 75 -11.66 -7.47 -9.22
N PRO A 76 -12.39 -8.39 -9.86
CA PRO A 76 -12.84 -9.63 -9.24
C PRO A 76 -11.70 -10.61 -8.97
N GLY A 77 -11.87 -11.41 -7.92
CA GLY A 77 -10.88 -12.37 -7.43
C GLY A 77 -10.74 -12.24 -5.92
N CYS A 78 -10.05 -13.17 -5.29
CA CYS A 78 -9.83 -13.11 -3.85
C CYS A 78 -8.57 -13.87 -3.44
N SER A 79 -8.09 -13.52 -2.24
CA SER A 79 -7.09 -14.32 -1.54
C SER A 79 -7.68 -15.66 -1.11
N ILE A 80 -6.84 -16.60 -0.68
CA ILE A 80 -7.28 -17.92 -0.20
C ILE A 80 -8.25 -17.84 1.01
N TYR A 81 -8.27 -16.69 1.70
CA TYR A 81 -9.15 -16.41 2.83
C TYR A 81 -10.55 -15.93 2.40
N GLY A 82 -10.76 -15.69 1.10
CA GLY A 82 -12.06 -15.37 0.54
C GLY A 82 -13.00 -16.58 0.47
N PRO A 83 -14.29 -16.35 0.18
CA PRO A 83 -15.24 -17.43 -0.03
C PRO A 83 -14.81 -18.34 -1.20
N ALA A 84 -15.08 -19.64 -1.09
CA ALA A 84 -14.68 -20.62 -2.11
C ALA A 84 -15.15 -20.26 -3.54
N SER A 85 -16.27 -19.55 -3.66
CA SER A 85 -16.83 -19.08 -4.93
C SER A 85 -15.93 -18.10 -5.69
N CYS A 86 -15.00 -17.41 -5.03
CA CYS A 86 -14.08 -16.48 -5.68
C CYS A 86 -12.66 -17.04 -5.84
N ASN A 87 -12.29 -18.09 -5.09
CA ASN A 87 -10.98 -18.76 -5.18
C ASN A 87 -10.75 -19.44 -6.55
N ALA A 88 -11.82 -19.67 -7.32
CA ALA A 88 -11.77 -20.30 -8.64
C ALA A 88 -11.63 -19.31 -9.81
N ILE A 89 -11.70 -17.98 -9.57
CA ILE A 89 -11.85 -16.98 -10.64
C ILE A 89 -10.54 -16.70 -11.38
N SER A 90 -9.40 -16.74 -10.69
CA SER A 90 -8.04 -16.85 -11.26
C SER A 90 -7.05 -16.77 -10.08
N THR A 91 -5.99 -17.57 -10.10
CA THR A 91 -4.85 -17.46 -9.17
C THR A 91 -3.67 -16.73 -9.80
N ASP A 92 -3.87 -16.14 -10.98
CA ASP A 92 -2.87 -15.37 -11.71
C ASP A 92 -3.43 -14.00 -12.13
N PRO A 93 -2.91 -12.88 -11.60
CA PRO A 93 -1.87 -12.78 -10.56
C PRO A 93 -2.34 -13.30 -9.20
N VAL A 94 -1.40 -13.55 -8.28
CA VAL A 94 -1.74 -14.04 -6.92
C VAL A 94 -2.35 -12.88 -6.12
N ARG A 95 -3.59 -13.08 -5.66
CA ARG A 95 -4.30 -12.09 -4.84
C ARG A 95 -3.82 -12.16 -3.39
N ALA A 96 -2.90 -11.25 -3.06
CA ALA A 96 -2.30 -11.14 -1.73
C ALA A 96 -3.14 -10.23 -0.82
N LEU A 97 -2.84 -10.28 0.48
CA LEU A 97 -3.41 -9.36 1.47
C LEU A 97 -2.33 -8.45 2.00
N ASN A 98 -2.63 -7.15 2.08
CA ASN A 98 -1.78 -6.18 2.72
C ASN A 98 -2.64 -5.19 3.51
N THR A 99 -2.20 -4.88 4.71
CA THR A 99 -2.75 -3.82 5.55
C THR A 99 -1.58 -3.05 6.13
N PHE A 100 -1.51 -1.77 5.81
CA PHE A 100 -0.49 -0.91 6.38
C PHE A 100 -1.03 0.47 6.70
N ALA A 101 -0.34 1.13 7.62
CA ALA A 101 -0.55 2.52 7.97
C ALA A 101 0.78 3.23 8.05
N VAL A 102 0.82 4.47 7.57
CA VAL A 102 1.96 5.37 7.67
C VAL A 102 1.48 6.68 8.29
N GLN A 103 2.12 7.10 9.36
CA GLN A 103 1.89 8.40 9.98
C GLN A 103 3.20 9.18 10.03
N VAL A 104 3.14 10.47 9.75
CA VAL A 104 4.30 11.36 9.78
C VAL A 104 4.10 12.48 10.79
N GLU A 105 4.96 12.55 11.80
CA GLU A 105 4.90 13.57 12.85
C GLU A 105 6.18 14.42 12.84
N PRO A 106 6.11 15.75 13.04
CA PRO A 106 7.31 16.55 13.26
C PRO A 106 8.10 16.05 14.48
N LEU A 107 9.43 16.10 14.43
CA LEU A 107 10.24 15.78 15.60
C LEU A 107 10.14 16.93 16.62
N ALA A 108 9.82 16.60 17.87
CA ALA A 108 9.77 17.59 18.94
C ALA A 108 11.11 18.32 19.07
N GLY A 109 11.11 19.65 18.95
CA GLY A 109 12.30 20.48 19.05
C GLY A 109 13.11 20.64 17.76
N ASP A 110 12.72 20.00 16.65
CA ASP A 110 13.39 20.16 15.35
C ASP A 110 12.37 20.11 14.21
N ALA A 111 11.93 21.30 13.76
CA ALA A 111 10.93 21.44 12.70
C ALA A 111 11.41 20.94 11.33
N ASN A 112 12.71 20.71 11.16
CA ASN A 112 13.30 20.20 9.90
C ASN A 112 13.38 18.67 9.88
N LYS A 113 12.93 18.00 10.95
CA LYS A 113 12.91 16.55 11.04
C LYS A 113 11.50 16.04 11.30
N CYS A 114 11.27 14.80 10.90
CA CYS A 114 10.04 14.08 11.18
C CYS A 114 10.32 12.66 11.63
N VAL A 115 9.35 12.09 12.34
CA VAL A 115 9.25 10.67 12.65
C VAL A 115 8.24 10.07 11.68
N VAL A 116 8.66 9.04 10.96
CA VAL A 116 7.77 8.23 10.12
C VAL A 116 7.47 6.95 10.87
N GLN A 117 6.21 6.76 11.27
CA GLN A 117 5.72 5.55 11.90
C GLN A 117 5.04 4.69 10.84
N LEU A 118 5.45 3.43 10.74
CA LEU A 118 4.90 2.49 9.78
C LEU A 118 4.52 1.20 10.51
N ILE A 119 3.28 0.75 10.29
CA ILE A 119 2.82 -0.58 10.66
C ILE A 119 2.42 -1.27 9.37
N ASN A 120 2.91 -2.49 9.17
CA ASN A 120 2.58 -3.28 7.99
C ASN A 120 2.34 -4.73 8.41
N TYR A 121 1.19 -5.25 7.99
CA TYR A 121 0.89 -6.68 7.94
C TYR A 121 0.61 -7.05 6.49
N ALA A 122 1.46 -7.91 5.93
CA ALA A 122 1.28 -8.42 4.58
C ALA A 122 1.32 -9.95 4.60
N ASP A 123 0.33 -10.56 3.96
CA ASP A 123 0.33 -11.97 3.63
C ASP A 123 0.36 -12.10 2.11
N TYR A 124 1.52 -12.53 1.61
CA TYR A 124 1.77 -12.70 0.19
C TYR A 124 1.32 -14.08 -0.33
N ILE A 125 0.65 -14.89 0.50
CA ILE A 125 -0.09 -16.12 0.21
C ILE A 125 0.46 -16.94 -0.96
N ALA A 126 1.53 -17.67 -0.67
CA ALA A 126 1.98 -18.92 -1.28
C ALA A 126 3.20 -19.38 -0.46
N PRO A 127 3.61 -20.67 -0.46
CA PRO A 127 4.82 -21.14 0.24
C PRO A 127 6.15 -20.56 -0.29
N GLU A 128 6.09 -19.47 -1.05
CA GLU A 128 7.20 -18.85 -1.80
C GLU A 128 7.96 -17.80 -1.00
N ILE A 129 7.41 -17.29 0.11
CA ILE A 129 8.15 -16.40 1.03
C ILE A 129 9.12 -17.27 1.86
N SER A 130 10.23 -17.65 1.22
CA SER A 130 11.32 -18.37 1.87
C SER A 130 12.16 -17.42 2.74
N ALA A 131 12.98 -17.99 3.62
CA ALA A 131 14.00 -17.23 4.35
C ALA A 131 14.92 -16.43 3.40
N ALA A 132 15.16 -16.93 2.18
CA ALA A 132 15.94 -16.23 1.16
C ALA A 132 15.21 -14.98 0.62
N VAL A 133 13.90 -15.06 0.38
CA VAL A 133 13.09 -13.90 -0.03
C VAL A 133 13.04 -12.87 1.09
N MET A 134 12.83 -13.29 2.35
CA MET A 134 12.87 -12.38 3.49
C MET A 134 14.25 -11.71 3.66
N LYS A 135 15.33 -12.44 3.40
CA LYS A 135 16.68 -11.86 3.35
C LYS A 135 16.78 -10.78 2.28
N VAL A 136 16.38 -11.04 1.04
CA VAL A 136 16.39 -10.02 -0.05
C VAL A 136 15.56 -8.79 0.33
N LEU A 137 14.36 -8.99 0.88
CA LEU A 137 13.50 -7.89 1.33
C LEU A 137 14.19 -7.04 2.41
N THR A 138 14.90 -7.68 3.36
CA THR A 138 15.52 -6.98 4.48
C THR A 138 16.89 -6.37 4.15
N THR A 139 17.71 -7.03 3.32
CA THR A 139 19.07 -6.59 3.01
C THR A 139 19.13 -5.64 1.83
N ASP A 140 18.21 -5.75 0.87
CA ASP A 140 18.32 -5.02 -0.40
C ASP A 140 17.15 -4.05 -0.56
N TYR A 141 15.92 -4.53 -0.34
CA TYR A 141 14.72 -3.77 -0.62
C TYR A 141 14.48 -2.63 0.39
N LEU A 142 14.51 -2.94 1.68
CA LEU A 142 14.29 -1.93 2.74
C LEU A 142 15.34 -0.79 2.69
N PRO A 143 16.66 -1.06 2.55
CA PRO A 143 17.63 0.02 2.42
C PRO A 143 17.41 0.90 1.19
N GLN A 144 17.04 0.31 0.04
CA GLN A 144 16.71 1.09 -1.16
C GLN A 144 15.47 1.96 -0.95
N MET A 145 14.44 1.41 -0.31
CA MET A 145 13.22 2.15 0.04
C MET A 145 13.55 3.36 0.92
N LEU A 146 14.34 3.15 1.98
CA LEU A 146 14.78 4.22 2.88
C LEU A 146 15.65 5.27 2.15
N GLY A 147 16.56 4.83 1.28
CA GLY A 147 17.38 5.74 0.47
C GLY A 147 16.54 6.61 -0.47
N ARG A 148 15.51 6.04 -1.11
CA ARG A 148 14.56 6.79 -1.95
C ARG A 148 13.73 7.78 -1.13
N MET A 149 13.31 7.41 0.09
CA MET A 149 12.63 8.34 1.00
C MET A 149 13.53 9.54 1.35
N GLN A 150 14.77 9.27 1.75
CA GLN A 150 15.74 10.32 2.10
C GLN A 150 16.01 11.26 0.92
N ALA A 151 16.21 10.71 -0.29
CA ALA A 151 16.42 11.51 -1.50
C ALA A 151 15.20 12.37 -1.86
N ALA A 152 13.98 11.83 -1.67
CA ALA A 152 12.75 12.59 -1.89
C ALA A 152 12.62 13.78 -0.92
N PHE A 153 13.03 13.61 0.35
CA PHE A 153 13.04 14.71 1.32
C PHE A 153 14.16 15.73 1.11
N ALA A 154 15.28 15.33 0.50
CA ALA A 154 16.40 16.25 0.21
C ALA A 154 16.19 17.11 -1.04
N SER A 155 15.23 16.74 -1.90
CA SER A 155 14.92 17.43 -3.15
C SER A 155 13.70 18.35 -3.07
N SER A 156 13.04 18.40 -1.91
CA SER A 156 11.90 19.26 -1.58
C SER A 156 12.32 20.42 -0.68
#